data_AF-A0A7K0XGW0-F1
#
_entry.id   AF-A0A7K0XGW0-F1
#
_cell.length_a   1.000
_cell.length_b   1.000
_cell.length_c   1.000
_cell.angle_alpha   90.00
_cell.angle_beta   90.00
_cell.angle_gamma   90.00
#
_symmetry.space_group_name_H-M   'P 1'
#
loop_
_entity.id
_entity.type
_entity.pdbx_description
1 polymer ?
#
loop_
_entity_poly.entity_id
_entity_poly.type
_entity_poly.pdbx_seq_one_letter_code
_entity_poly.pdbx_strand_id
1 'polypeptide(L)' 'WRAARAKEREVPAYIVFTDVTLMAIVERQPSTMDELEEIPGIGRSKLEAYGEALLGILAPT' A
#
# COMPACT_ATOMS: atom_id res chain seq x y z
N TRP A 1 -1.89 -9.87 1.90
CA TRP A 1 -2.79 -8.83 1.37
C TRP A 1 -2.55 -8.50 -0.12
N ARG A 2 -1.34 -8.04 -0.53
CA ARG A 2 -1.04 -7.68 -1.94
C ARG A 2 -1.45 -8.75 -2.97
N ALA A 3 -1.11 -10.01 -2.71
CA ALA A 3 -1.44 -11.13 -3.61
C ALA A 3 -2.95 -11.32 -3.82
N ALA A 4 -3.77 -11.06 -2.78
CA ALA A 4 -5.22 -11.13 -2.89
C ALA A 4 -5.75 -10.01 -3.79
N ARG A 5 -5.31 -8.77 -3.58
CA ARG A 5 -5.68 -7.62 -4.43
C ARG A 5 -5.23 -7.79 -5.89
N ALA A 6 -4.07 -8.40 -6.10
CA ALA A 6 -3.56 -8.69 -7.43
C ALA A 6 -4.43 -9.72 -8.15
N LYS A 7 -4.85 -10.78 -7.44
CA LYS A 7 -5.77 -11.80 -7.93
C LYS A 7 -7.15 -11.23 -8.27
N GLU A 8 -7.70 -10.38 -7.41
CA GLU A 8 -9.00 -9.70 -7.64
C GLU A 8 -8.99 -8.84 -8.91
N ARG A 9 -7.82 -8.28 -9.26
CA ARG A 9 -7.64 -7.40 -10.42
C ARG A 9 -7.05 -8.11 -11.65
N GLU A 10 -6.79 -9.42 -11.56
CA GLU A 10 -6.16 -10.21 -12.62
C GLU A 10 -4.83 -9.61 -13.15
N VAL A 11 -4.03 -9.05 -12.24
CA VAL A 11 -2.73 -8.45 -12.56
C VAL A 11 -1.60 -9.11 -11.77
N PRO A 12 -0.34 -9.06 -12.25
CA PRO A 12 0.81 -9.43 -11.44
C PRO A 12 0.89 -8.62 -10.14
N ALA A 13 1.37 -9.23 -9.06
CA ALA A 13 1.37 -8.60 -7.73
C ALA A 13 2.15 -7.28 -7.67
N TYR A 14 3.24 -7.16 -8.43
CA TYR A 14 4.06 -5.95 -8.46
C TYR A 14 3.31 -4.72 -9.01
N ILE A 15 2.23 -4.92 -9.79
CA ILE A 15 1.36 -3.84 -10.28
C ILE A 15 0.59 -3.18 -9.13
N VAL A 16 0.19 -3.96 -8.11
CA VAL A 16 -0.45 -3.41 -6.91
C VAL A 16 0.59 -2.62 -6.11
N PHE A 17 1.65 -3.27 -5.67
CA PHE A 17 2.82 -2.63 -5.05
C PHE A 17 4.09 -3.42 -5.36
N THR A 18 5.18 -2.73 -5.66
CA THR A 18 6.50 -3.37 -5.75
C THR A 18 6.99 -3.76 -4.36
N ASP A 19 7.98 -4.64 -4.29
CA ASP A 19 8.59 -5.02 -3.02
C ASP A 19 9.27 -3.81 -2.34
N VAL A 20 9.87 -2.91 -3.13
CA VAL A 20 10.47 -1.66 -2.63
C VAL A 20 9.43 -0.78 -1.93
N THR A 21 8.25 -0.59 -2.53
CA THR A 21 7.18 0.19 -1.89
C THR A 21 6.65 -0.51 -0.64
N LEU A 22 6.48 -1.84 -0.66
CA LEU A 22 6.04 -2.56 0.54
C LEU A 22 7.06 -2.45 1.68
N MET A 23 8.36 -2.56 1.38
CA MET A 23 9.40 -2.40 2.38
C MET A 23 9.39 -0.99 2.98
N ALA A 24 9.27 0.04 2.13
CA ALA A 24 9.18 1.43 2.59
C ALA A 24 7.97 1.67 3.50
N ILE A 25 6.81 1.06 3.20
CA ILE A 25 5.63 1.11 4.09
C ILE A 25 5.96 0.50 5.46
N VAL A 26 6.58 -0.68 5.48
CA VAL A 26 6.92 -1.38 6.73
C VAL A 26 7.96 -0.61 7.55
N GLU A 27 8.96 -0.02 6.90
CA GLU A 27 10.00 0.78 7.57
C GLU A 27 9.44 2.08 8.16
N ARG A 28 8.54 2.75 7.43
CA ARG A 28 7.97 4.04 7.84
C ARG A 28 6.80 3.92 8.80
N GLN A 29 6.06 2.81 8.77
CA GLN A 29 4.85 2.57 9.55
C GLN A 29 3.86 3.76 9.53
N PRO A 30 3.43 4.19 8.34
CA PRO A 30 2.53 5.34 8.22
C PRO A 30 1.19 5.05 8.92
N SER A 31 0.68 6.08 9.58
CA SER A 31 -0.55 6.08 10.37
C SER A 31 -1.63 7.00 9.78
N THR A 32 -1.28 7.79 8.78
CA THR A 32 -2.19 8.73 8.10
C THR A 32 -2.09 8.62 6.57
N MET A 33 -3.09 9.18 5.87
CA MET A 33 -3.11 9.25 4.41
C MET A 33 -1.98 10.13 3.87
N ASP A 34 -1.66 11.23 4.55
CA ASP A 34 -0.58 12.14 4.16
C ASP A 34 0.78 11.44 4.29
N GLU A 35 1.00 10.69 5.38
CA GLU A 35 2.22 9.89 5.56
C GLU A 35 2.35 8.76 4.51
N LEU A 36 1.23 8.18 4.06
CA LEU A 36 1.24 7.23 2.95
C LEU A 36 1.59 7.89 1.61
N GLU A 37 1.17 9.13 1.37
CA GLU A 37 1.50 9.88 0.15
C GLU A 37 3.00 10.16 0.04
N GLU A 38 3.71 10.29 1.16
CA GLU A 38 5.16 10.47 1.19
C GLU A 38 5.96 9.20 0.83
N ILE A 39 5.31 8.02 0.78
CA ILE A 39 6.01 6.76 0.50
C ILE A 39 6.33 6.62 -1.00
N PRO A 40 7.60 6.39 -1.38
CA PRO A 40 7.98 6.17 -2.77
C PRO A 40 7.20 5.03 -3.44
N GLY A 41 6.54 5.35 -4.55
CA GLY A 41 5.71 4.40 -5.31
C GLY A 41 4.24 4.33 -4.87
N ILE A 42 3.82 5.17 -3.93
CA ILE A 42 2.42 5.50 -3.64
C ILE A 42 2.10 6.87 -4.24
N GLY A 43 1.50 6.87 -5.42
CA GLY A 43 0.90 8.09 -6.00
C GLY A 43 -0.60 8.17 -5.70
N ARG A 44 -1.22 9.31 -6.02
CA ARG A 44 -2.64 9.60 -5.77
C ARG A 44 -3.58 8.43 -6.09
N SER A 45 -3.47 7.81 -7.27
CA SER A 45 -4.37 6.69 -7.65
C SER A 45 -4.24 5.48 -6.72
N LYS A 46 -3.03 5.17 -6.25
CA LYS A 46 -2.83 4.07 -5.28
C LYS A 46 -3.29 4.47 -3.89
N LEU A 47 -3.07 5.73 -3.50
CA LEU A 47 -3.54 6.27 -2.23
C LEU A 47 -5.07 6.19 -2.15
N GLU A 48 -5.78 6.65 -3.18
CA GLU A 48 -7.23 6.56 -3.28
C GLU A 48 -7.73 5.11 -3.28
N ALA A 49 -7.06 4.21 -4.00
CA ALA A 49 -7.49 2.82 -4.13
C ALA A 49 -7.19 1.94 -2.90
N TYR A 50 -6.13 2.27 -2.14
CA TYR A 50 -5.57 1.36 -1.14
C TYR A 50 -5.24 1.98 0.22
N GLY A 51 -5.27 3.30 0.36
CA GLY A 51 -4.78 3.99 1.56
C GLY A 51 -5.49 3.53 2.83
N GLU A 52 -6.81 3.61 2.86
CA GLU A 52 -7.63 3.15 3.99
C GLU A 52 -7.37 1.67 4.35
N ALA A 53 -7.27 0.81 3.33
CA ALA A 53 -7.00 -0.61 3.54
C ALA A 53 -5.59 -0.86 4.12
N LEU A 54 -4.60 -0.06 3.71
CA LEU A 54 -3.25 -0.14 4.25
C LEU A 54 -3.21 0.35 5.71
N LEU A 55 -3.83 1.49 6.01
CA LEU A 55 -3.90 2.02 7.38
C LEU A 55 -4.59 1.03 8.32
N GLY A 56 -5.68 0.39 7.87
CA GLY A 56 -6.35 -0.65 8.64
C GLY A 56 -5.49 -1.90 8.91
N ILE A 57 -4.52 -2.21 8.04
CA ILE A 57 -3.57 -3.33 8.24
C ILE A 57 -2.44 -2.94 9.19
N LEU A 58 -2.00 -1.68 9.14
CA LEU A 58 -0.90 -1.16 9.95
C LEU A 58 -1.34 -0.79 11.38
N ALA A 59 -2.64 -0.59 11.59
CA ALA A 59 -3.19 -0.33 12.92
C ALA A 59 -2.88 -1.48 13.89
N PRO A 60 -2.45 -1.19 15.12
CA PRO A 60 -2.21 -2.22 16.14
C PRO A 60 -3.51 -2.99 16.44
N THR A 61 -3.37 -4.32 16.58
CA THR A 61 -4.47 -5.23 16.95
C THR A 61 -4.67 -5.28 18.46
#